data_AF-A0A2J8T883-F1
#
_entry.id   AF-A0A2J8T883-F1
#
_cell.length_a   1.000
_cell.length_b   1.000
_cell.length_c   1.000
_cell.angle_alpha   90.00
_cell.angle_beta   90.00
_cell.angle_gamma   90.00
#
_symmetry.space_group_name_H-M   'P 1'
#
loop_
_entity.id
_entity.type
_entity.pdbx_description
1 polymer ?
#
loop_
_entity_poly.entity_id
_entity_poly.type
_entity_poly.pdbx_seq_one_letter_code
_entity_poly.pdbx_strand_id
1 'polypeptide(L)'
;EQELKAAADGVLSEVRKKQADTKRMVDILRALEKLRKLRKEAAARKDEFPLAHLLEPFRQYYLQAEHSLPALIQIRHDWDQYLVPSDHPKGNFVPQGWVLPPL
;
A
#
# COMPACT_ATOMS: atom_id res chain seq x y z
N GLU A 1 12.15 57.94 24.32
CA GLU A 1 12.38 56.72 25.13
C GLU A 1 11.22 55.72 25.10
N GLN A 2 9.96 56.16 25.29
CA GLN A 2 8.79 55.25 25.26
C GLN A 2 8.59 54.50 23.93
N GLU A 3 8.79 55.17 22.78
CA GLU A 3 8.64 54.52 21.47
C GLU A 3 9.67 53.41 21.22
N LEU A 4 10.92 53.62 21.65
CA LEU A 4 11.98 52.62 21.57
C LEU A 4 11.66 51.39 22.44
N LYS A 5 11.05 51.60 23.61
CA LYS A 5 10.60 50.52 24.49
C LYS A 5 9.45 49.73 23.87
N ALA A 6 8.46 50.41 23.30
CA ALA A 6 7.34 49.76 22.61
C ALA A 6 7.80 48.94 21.40
N ALA A 7 8.76 49.46 20.62
CA ALA A 7 9.36 48.74 19.51
C ALA A 7 10.11 47.48 19.98
N ALA A 8 10.89 47.57 21.06
CA ALA A 8 11.59 46.44 21.66
C ALA A 8 10.63 45.36 22.19
N ASP A 9 9.55 45.76 22.86
CA ASP A 9 8.52 44.84 23.37
C ASP A 9 7.79 44.12 22.22
N GLY A 10 7.54 44.83 21.11
CA GLY A 10 6.99 44.26 19.88
C GLY A 10 7.88 43.14 19.33
N VAL A 11 9.17 43.40 19.13
CA VAL A 11 10.15 42.41 18.65
C VAL A 11 10.24 41.21 19.61
N LEU A 12 10.28 41.45 20.92
CA LEU A 12 10.30 40.37 21.92
C LEU A 12 9.05 39.49 21.86
N SER A 13 7.88 40.09 21.67
CA SER A 13 6.61 39.34 21.53
C SER A 13 6.60 38.45 20.29
N GLU A 14 7.11 38.96 19.16
CA GLU A 14 7.23 38.19 17.92
C GLU A 14 8.22 37.04 18.05
N VAL A 15 9.37 37.27 18.68
CA VAL A 15 10.38 36.24 18.93
C VAL A 15 9.80 35.14 19.80
N ARG A 16 9.09 35.47 20.88
CA ARG A 16 8.44 34.48 21.75
C ARG A 16 7.38 33.65 21.00
N LYS A 17 6.58 34.31 20.16
CA LYS A 17 5.58 33.62 19.33
C LYS A 17 6.24 32.65 18.35
N LYS A 18 7.26 33.10 17.61
CA LYS A 18 8.01 32.26 16.65
C LYS A 18 8.68 31.07 17.35
N GLN A 19 9.25 31.27 18.54
CA GLN A 19 9.84 30.19 19.34
C GLN A 19 8.78 29.16 19.76
N ALA A 20 7.62 29.60 20.23
CA ALA A 20 6.53 28.71 20.59
C ALA A 20 5.99 27.91 19.39
N ASP A 21 5.82 28.57 18.24
CA ASP A 21 5.34 27.93 17.01
C ASP A 21 6.35 26.90 16.49
N THR A 22 7.65 27.21 16.51
CA THR A 22 8.71 26.29 16.12
C THR A 22 8.76 25.08 17.05
N LYS A 23 8.64 25.29 18.36
CA LYS A 23 8.59 24.20 19.35
C LYS A 23 7.42 23.27 19.07
N ARG A 24 6.23 23.82 18.83
CA ARG A 24 5.03 23.06 18.47
C ARG A 24 5.25 22.27 17.18
N MET A 25 5.85 22.87 16.15
CA MET A 25 6.14 22.20 14.88
C MET A 25 7.08 21.00 15.07
N VAL A 26 8.15 21.18 15.85
CA VAL A 26 9.09 20.10 16.17
C VAL A 26 8.40 18.95 16.91
N ASP A 27 7.51 19.25 17.85
CA ASP A 27 6.77 18.24 18.59
C ASP A 27 5.80 17.46 17.68
N ILE A 28 5.13 18.13 16.73
CA ILE A 28 4.29 17.49 15.71
C ILE A 28 5.12 16.55 14.84
N LEU A 29 6.27 17.01 14.32
CA LEU A 29 7.15 16.19 13.48
C LEU A 29 7.62 14.94 14.22
N ARG A 30 7.98 15.06 15.50
CA ARG A 30 8.34 13.91 16.34
C ARG A 30 7.19 12.93 16.52
N ALA A 31 5.96 13.43 16.72
CA ALA A 31 4.78 12.58 16.83
C ALA A 31 4.47 11.84 15.52
N LEU A 32 4.60 12.50 14.37
CA LEU A 32 4.40 11.90 13.06
C LEU A 32 5.45 10.83 12.75
N GLU A 33 6.71 11.05 13.13
CA GLU A 33 7.77 10.04 12.96
C GLU A 33 7.49 8.79 13.82
N LYS A 34 7.02 8.97 15.07
CA LYS A 34 6.57 7.85 15.91
C LYS A 34 5.41 7.09 15.26
N LEU A 35 4.40 7.80 14.76
CA LEU A 35 3.26 7.20 14.07
C LEU A 35 3.69 6.40 12.83
N ARG A 36 4.65 6.93 12.06
CA ARG A 36 5.20 6.23 10.89
C ARG A 36 5.90 4.94 11.29
N LYS A 37 6.70 4.95 12.36
CA LYS A 37 7.35 3.73 12.89
C LYS A 37 6.33 2.69 13.33
N LEU A 38 5.33 3.09 14.13
CA LEU A 38 4.27 2.19 14.58
C LEU A 38 3.48 1.57 13.41
N ARG A 39 3.19 2.34 12.36
CA ARG A 39 2.52 1.82 11.16
C ARG A 39 3.38 0.82 10.39
N LYS A 40 4.69 1.10 10.24
CA LYS A 40 5.63 0.15 9.60
C LYS A 40 5.73 -1.15 10.39
N GLU A 41 5.87 -1.06 11.71
CA GLU A 41 5.90 -2.23 12.58
C GLU A 41 4.58 -3.01 12.54
N ALA A 42 3.43 -2.34 12.54
CA ALA A 42 2.13 -3.00 12.44
C ALA A 42 1.93 -3.69 11.08
N ALA A 43 2.45 -3.11 9.99
CA ALA A 43 2.44 -3.74 8.68
C ALA A 43 3.41 -4.94 8.61
N ALA A 44 4.58 -4.84 9.24
CA ALA A 44 5.55 -5.93 9.31
C ALA A 44 5.10 -7.07 10.23
N ARG A 45 4.35 -6.78 11.31
CA ARG A 45 3.73 -7.77 12.20
C ARG A 45 2.43 -8.36 11.66
N LYS A 46 1.85 -7.79 10.61
CA LYS A 46 0.79 -8.46 9.85
C LYS A 46 1.46 -9.56 9.03
N ASP A 47 1.79 -10.66 9.72
CA ASP A 47 2.06 -11.94 9.11
C ASP A 47 0.86 -12.28 8.23
N GLU A 48 1.11 -12.21 6.92
CA GLU A 48 0.28 -12.65 5.83
C GLU A 48 -1.13 -12.05 5.75
N PHE A 49 -1.59 -11.88 4.51
CA PHE A 49 -3.02 -11.71 4.25
C PHE A 49 -3.76 -12.82 5.04
N PRO A 50 -4.80 -12.52 5.86
CA PRO A 50 -5.44 -13.53 6.72
C PRO A 50 -5.96 -14.76 5.96
N LEU A 51 -6.09 -14.64 4.65
CA LEU A 51 -6.52 -15.67 3.72
C LEU A 51 -5.40 -16.15 2.78
N ALA A 52 -4.13 -15.86 3.08
CA ALA A 52 -2.98 -16.33 2.30
C ALA A 52 -2.99 -17.87 2.23
N HIS A 53 -3.35 -18.52 3.33
CA HIS A 53 -3.56 -19.97 3.39
C HIS A 53 -4.63 -20.46 2.39
N LEU A 54 -5.64 -19.66 2.03
CA LEU A 54 -6.63 -20.03 1.00
C LEU A 54 -6.02 -20.01 -0.42
N LEU A 55 -4.94 -19.25 -0.60
CA LEU A 55 -4.22 -19.18 -1.87
C LEU A 55 -3.12 -20.25 -1.99
N GLU A 56 -2.74 -20.92 -0.90
CA GLU A 56 -1.69 -21.94 -0.91
C GLU A 56 -1.92 -23.07 -1.92
N PRO A 57 -3.13 -23.64 -2.09
CA PRO A 57 -3.37 -24.66 -3.12
C PRO A 57 -3.07 -24.14 -4.53
N PHE A 58 -3.46 -22.90 -4.84
CA PHE A 58 -3.18 -22.27 -6.13
C PHE A 58 -1.69 -21.99 -6.29
N ARG A 59 -1.04 -21.50 -5.23
CA ARG A 59 0.40 -21.26 -5.20
C ARG A 59 1.17 -22.55 -5.50
N GLN A 60 0.81 -23.64 -4.82
CA GLN A 60 1.40 -24.96 -5.03
C GLN A 60 1.14 -25.49 -6.44
N TYR A 61 -0.06 -25.28 -7.01
CA TYR A 61 -0.35 -25.65 -8.40
C TYR A 61 0.61 -24.97 -9.37
N TYR A 62 0.72 -23.64 -9.31
CA TYR A 62 1.54 -22.90 -10.28
C TYR A 62 3.05 -23.08 -10.09
N LEU A 63 3.53 -23.27 -8.85
CA LEU A 63 4.95 -23.50 -8.58
C LEU A 63 5.48 -24.82 -9.16
N GLN A 64 4.61 -25.79 -9.47
CA GLN A 64 5.04 -27.04 -10.13
C GLN A 64 5.73 -26.78 -11.47
N ALA A 65 5.42 -25.66 -12.15
CA ALA A 65 6.07 -25.26 -13.39
C ALA A 65 7.58 -25.05 -13.25
N GLU A 66 8.08 -24.69 -12.05
CA GLU A 66 9.50 -24.49 -11.78
C GLU A 66 10.29 -25.80 -11.75
N HIS A 67 9.60 -26.93 -11.55
CA HIS A 67 10.21 -28.24 -11.31
C HIS A 67 9.77 -29.31 -12.32
N SER A 68 8.84 -28.98 -13.22
CA SER A 68 8.26 -29.92 -14.18
C SER A 68 7.89 -29.23 -15.48
N LEU A 69 8.57 -29.60 -16.57
CA LEU A 69 8.26 -29.12 -17.92
C LEU A 69 6.83 -29.49 -18.35
N PRO A 70 6.31 -30.71 -18.10
CA PRO A 70 4.91 -31.01 -18.34
C PRO A 70 3.94 -30.08 -17.60
N ALA A 71 4.22 -29.76 -16.32
CA ALA A 71 3.38 -28.85 -15.55
C ALA A 71 3.40 -27.43 -16.14
N LEU A 72 4.58 -26.95 -16.55
CA LEU A 72 4.72 -25.66 -17.24
C LEU A 72 3.88 -25.60 -18.52
N ILE A 73 3.94 -26.64 -19.36
CA ILE A 73 3.19 -26.73 -20.61
C ILE A 73 1.67 -26.73 -20.32
N GLN A 74 1.24 -27.50 -19.32
CA GLN A 74 -0.17 -27.56 -18.94
C GLN A 74 -0.69 -26.20 -18.45
N ILE A 75 0.04 -25.56 -17.52
CA ILE A 75 -0.31 -24.24 -17.00
C ILE A 75 -0.41 -23.24 -18.14
N ARG A 76 0.55 -23.24 -19.08
CA ARG A 76 0.51 -22.37 -20.26
C ARG A 76 -0.74 -22.63 -21.10
N HIS A 77 -1.03 -23.89 -21.40
CA HIS A 77 -2.21 -24.26 -22.17
C HIS A 77 -3.50 -23.77 -21.48
N ASP A 78 -3.62 -23.91 -20.17
CA ASP A 78 -4.79 -23.44 -19.40
C ASP A 78 -4.96 -21.91 -19.53
N TRP A 79 -3.86 -21.15 -19.50
CA TRP A 79 -3.89 -19.70 -19.73
C TRP A 79 -4.32 -19.35 -21.15
N ASP A 80 -3.80 -20.07 -22.14
CA ASP A 80 -4.10 -19.82 -23.56
C ASP A 80 -5.60 -20.01 -23.87
N GLN A 81 -6.33 -20.83 -23.09
CA GLN A 81 -7.78 -20.98 -23.21
C GLN A 81 -8.56 -19.68 -22.94
N TYR A 82 -8.01 -18.74 -22.19
CA TYR A 82 -8.66 -17.45 -21.90
C TYR A 82 -8.26 -16.33 -22.87
N LEU A 83 -7.32 -16.61 -23.79
CA LEU A 83 -6.84 -15.64 -24.78
C LEU A 83 -7.52 -15.78 -26.14
N VAL A 84 -8.35 -16.81 -26.31
CA VAL A 84 -9.10 -17.05 -27.55
C VAL A 84 -10.46 -16.34 -27.54
N PRO A 85 -11.01 -16.00 -28.72
CA PRO A 85 -12.36 -15.46 -28.85
C PRO A 85 -13.46 -16.31 -28.20
N SER A 86 -14.58 -15.67 -27.81
CA SER A 86 -15.71 -16.30 -27.11
C SER A 86 -16.39 -17.45 -27.85
N ASP A 87 -16.24 -17.49 -29.17
CA ASP A 87 -16.76 -18.52 -30.07
C ASP A 87 -15.79 -19.71 -30.26
N HIS A 88 -14.60 -19.66 -29.66
CA HIS A 88 -13.62 -20.73 -29.81
C HIS A 88 -14.01 -21.98 -29.00
N PRO A 89 -14.01 -23.19 -29.59
CA PRO A 89 -14.53 -24.41 -28.95
C PRO A 89 -13.70 -24.89 -27.75
N LYS A 90 -12.44 -24.46 -27.64
CA LYS A 90 -11.58 -24.74 -26.47
C LYS A 90 -11.38 -23.51 -25.57
N GLY A 91 -12.11 -22.43 -25.84
CA GLY A 91 -12.05 -21.22 -25.05
C GLY A 91 -12.68 -21.41 -23.68
N ASN A 92 -12.12 -20.74 -22.68
CA ASN A 92 -12.69 -20.64 -21.36
C ASN A 92 -12.81 -19.16 -20.98
N PHE A 93 -13.79 -18.82 -20.16
CA PHE A 93 -14.14 -17.41 -19.91
C PHE A 93 -14.50 -17.22 -18.44
N VAL A 94 -14.11 -16.06 -17.91
CA VAL A 94 -14.57 -15.64 -16.59
C VAL A 94 -16.10 -15.46 -16.64
N PRO A 95 -16.87 -16.07 -15.73
CA PRO A 95 -18.33 -15.92 -15.73
C PRO A 95 -18.76 -14.45 -15.72
N GLN A 96 -19.78 -14.12 -16.52
CA GLN A 96 -20.23 -12.74 -16.72
C GLN A 96 -20.66 -12.03 -15.41
N GLY A 97 -21.06 -12.79 -14.38
CA GLY A 97 -21.39 -12.25 -13.05
C GLY A 97 -20.21 -11.99 -12.12
N TRP A 98 -18.99 -12.37 -12.51
CA TRP A 98 -17.76 -12.13 -11.74
C TRP A 98 -17.01 -10.87 -12.21
N VAL A 99 -17.36 -10.36 -13.39
CA VAL A 99 -16.83 -9.11 -13.92
C VAL A 99 -17.75 -7.98 -13.49
N LEU A 100 -17.24 -7.05 -12.69
CA LEU A 100 -18.00 -5.85 -12.31
C LEU A 100 -18.27 -5.01 -13.57
N PRO A 101 -19.51 -4.53 -13.80
CA PRO A 101 -19.79 -3.65 -14.92
C PRO A 101 -18.91 -2.39 -14.84
N PRO A 102 -18.42 -1.85 -15.98
CA PRO A 102 -17.76 -0.56 -15.98
C PRO A 102 -18.69 0.53 -15.42
N LEU A 103 -18.12 1.45 -14.63
CA LEU A 103 -18.81 2.59 -14.02
C LEU A 103 -19.32 3.59 -15.05
#